data_AF-A0A6C0BCA7-F1
#
_entry.id   AF-A0A6C0BCA7-F1
#
_cell.length_a   1.000
_cell.length_b   1.000
_cell.length_c   1.000
_cell.angle_alpha   90.00
_cell.angle_beta   90.00
_cell.angle_gamma   90.00
#
_symmetry.space_group_name_H-M   'P 1'
#
loop_
_entity.id
_entity.type
_entity.pdbx_description
1 polymer ?
#
loop_
_entity_poly.entity_id
_entity_poly.type
_entity_poly.pdbx_seq_one_letter_code
_entity_poly.pdbx_strand_id
1 'polypeptide(L)'
;MNPNPFPTRNKTLRRGANTDLSGARVRVDYAVNENLQRLLDSEATTAYKKPWHRLERGLRINRLRQFCQDMMEKRQLKQAETDALFALLMKALDKKILNSKTTVLYDTETEKITEIKNLVMHQNAEGNVLFQLVEKRNAVTFRKKAGAAAPVEAEAEQQA
;
A
#
# COMPACT_ATOMS: atom_id res chain seq x y z
N MET A 1 -32.37 -75.91 9.75
CA MET A 1 -31.23 -75.20 9.13
C MET A 1 -31.71 -73.88 8.54
N ASN A 2 -31.20 -72.75 9.04
CA ASN A 2 -31.32 -71.45 8.38
C ASN A 2 -30.38 -71.38 7.17
N PRO A 3 -30.78 -70.67 6.10
CA PRO A 3 -29.83 -69.70 5.55
C PRO A 3 -30.49 -68.40 5.07
N ASN A 4 -30.02 -67.29 5.62
CA ASN A 4 -29.72 -66.04 4.91
C ASN A 4 -28.37 -65.60 5.47
N PRO A 5 -27.42 -64.99 4.72
CA PRO A 5 -27.70 -63.78 3.93
C PRO A 5 -26.72 -63.47 2.76
N PHE A 6 -27.18 -62.89 1.64
CA PHE A 6 -26.31 -62.02 0.85
C PHE A 6 -27.07 -60.78 0.37
N PRO A 7 -26.56 -59.56 0.64
CA PRO A 7 -27.23 -58.33 0.29
C PRO A 7 -27.05 -58.00 -1.20
N THR A 8 -28.13 -57.51 -1.81
CA THR A 8 -28.15 -56.92 -3.14
C THR A 8 -27.10 -55.83 -3.26
N ARG A 9 -26.18 -55.98 -4.23
CA ARG A 9 -25.15 -54.99 -4.54
C ARG A 9 -25.80 -53.66 -4.94
N ASN A 10 -25.71 -52.66 -4.08
CA ASN A 10 -26.05 -51.28 -4.44
C ASN A 10 -25.11 -50.83 -5.56
N LYS A 11 -25.68 -50.60 -6.74
CA LYS A 11 -24.98 -50.05 -7.90
C LYS A 11 -24.65 -48.60 -7.56
N THR A 12 -23.42 -48.32 -7.14
CA THR A 12 -22.94 -46.96 -6.95
C THR A 12 -22.93 -46.25 -8.29
N LEU A 13 -23.96 -45.43 -8.53
CA LEU A 13 -23.99 -44.50 -9.65
C LEU A 13 -22.78 -43.58 -9.48
N ARG A 14 -21.76 -43.73 -10.34
CA ARG A 14 -20.65 -42.76 -10.38
C ARG A 14 -21.26 -41.43 -10.77
N ARG A 15 -21.39 -40.54 -9.79
CA ARG A 15 -21.79 -39.14 -9.93
C ARG A 15 -20.88 -38.54 -11.00
N GLY A 16 -21.45 -38.16 -12.15
CA GLY A 16 -20.71 -37.48 -13.21
C GLY A 16 -20.04 -36.24 -12.63
N ALA A 17 -18.81 -35.96 -13.06
CA ALA A 17 -17.88 -35.00 -12.47
C ALA A 17 -18.30 -33.52 -12.48
N ASN A 18 -19.58 -33.19 -12.74
CA ASN A 18 -20.06 -31.84 -13.01
C ASN A 18 -21.24 -31.39 -12.13
N THR A 19 -21.40 -31.95 -10.92
CA THR A 19 -22.41 -31.48 -9.97
C THR A 19 -21.76 -31.08 -8.65
N ASP A 20 -21.68 -29.78 -8.41
CA ASP A 20 -21.38 -29.20 -7.11
C ASP A 20 -22.55 -29.47 -6.13
N LEU A 21 -22.26 -29.42 -4.83
CA LEU A 21 -23.10 -29.75 -3.67
C LEU A 21 -24.44 -29.00 -3.61
N SER A 22 -24.65 -27.96 -4.42
CA SER A 22 -25.91 -27.21 -4.52
C SER A 22 -26.91 -27.75 -5.57
N GLY A 23 -26.53 -28.75 -6.37
CA GLY A 23 -27.42 -29.32 -7.41
C GLY A 23 -27.70 -28.39 -8.59
N ALA A 24 -27.08 -27.21 -8.64
CA ALA A 24 -27.14 -26.35 -9.81
C ALA A 24 -26.31 -26.97 -10.95
N ARG A 25 -26.95 -27.24 -12.08
CA ARG A 25 -26.23 -27.56 -13.32
C ARG A 25 -25.39 -26.33 -13.67
N VAL A 26 -24.07 -26.41 -13.51
CA VAL A 26 -23.11 -25.40 -13.96
C VAL A 26 -23.11 -25.41 -15.49
N ARG A 27 -24.16 -24.86 -16.09
CA ARG A 27 -24.10 -24.35 -17.45
C ARG A 27 -23.35 -23.03 -17.36
N VAL A 28 -22.27 -23.00 -18.13
CA VAL A 28 -21.35 -21.90 -18.39
C VAL A 28 -22.12 -20.60 -18.63
N ASP A 29 -22.27 -19.80 -17.58
CA ASP A 29 -22.63 -18.38 -17.64
C ASP A 29 -21.79 -17.63 -16.59
N TYR A 30 -20.47 -17.73 -16.70
CA TYR A 30 -19.55 -16.74 -16.10
C TYR A 30 -19.61 -15.39 -16.84
N ALA A 31 -20.49 -15.28 -17.84
CA ALA A 31 -20.79 -14.06 -18.55
C ALA A 31 -21.51 -13.09 -17.61
N VAL A 32 -20.72 -12.25 -16.95
CA VAL A 32 -21.11 -10.91 -16.52
C VAL A 32 -22.23 -10.90 -15.48
N ASN A 33 -21.92 -11.30 -14.24
CA ASN A 33 -22.71 -10.78 -13.13
C ASN A 33 -22.44 -9.27 -13.07
N GLU A 34 -23.30 -8.46 -13.68
CA GLU A 34 -23.16 -7.00 -13.76
C GLU A 34 -22.94 -6.37 -12.38
N ASN A 35 -23.54 -6.93 -11.33
CA ASN A 35 -23.36 -6.44 -9.97
C ASN A 35 -21.93 -6.66 -9.48
N LEU A 36 -21.32 -7.81 -9.81
CA LEU A 36 -19.92 -8.09 -9.50
C LEU A 36 -19.00 -7.16 -10.30
N GLN A 37 -19.30 -6.93 -11.58
CA GLN A 37 -18.50 -6.02 -12.41
C GLN A 37 -18.57 -4.58 -11.88
N ARG A 38 -19.76 -4.07 -11.55
CA ARG A 38 -19.94 -2.75 -10.93
C ARG A 38 -19.20 -2.62 -9.60
N LEU A 39 -19.21 -3.68 -8.78
CA LEU A 39 -18.46 -3.70 -7.52
C LEU A 39 -16.95 -3.60 -7.80
N LEU A 40 -16.41 -4.40 -8.72
CA LEU A 40 -15.00 -4.35 -9.10
C LEU A 40 -14.59 -2.98 -9.67
N ASP A 41 -15.42 -2.38 -10.52
CA ASP A 41 -15.17 -1.05 -11.10
C ASP A 41 -15.20 0.05 -10.03
N SER A 42 -16.13 -0.06 -9.07
CA SER A 42 -16.20 0.86 -7.93
C SER A 42 -14.98 0.74 -7.01
N GLU A 43 -14.48 -0.48 -6.79
CA GLU A 43 -13.26 -0.69 -6.01
C GLU A 43 -12.02 -0.20 -6.76
N ALA A 44 -11.93 -0.44 -8.07
CA ALA A 44 -10.83 0.01 -8.91
C ALA A 44 -10.72 1.55 -8.93
N THR A 45 -11.85 2.24 -9.05
CA THR A 45 -11.90 3.71 -9.07
C THR A 45 -11.64 4.33 -7.69
N THR A 46 -12.04 3.66 -6.61
CA THR A 46 -11.76 4.14 -5.25
C THR A 46 -10.35 3.80 -4.77
N ALA A 47 -9.70 2.81 -5.39
CA ALA A 47 -8.36 2.37 -5.00
C ALA A 47 -7.32 3.50 -5.05
N TYR A 48 -7.38 4.37 -6.06
CA TYR A 48 -6.45 5.50 -6.22
C TYR A 48 -6.80 6.73 -5.39
N LYS A 49 -8.07 6.88 -5.00
CA LYS A 49 -8.53 7.99 -4.14
C LYS A 49 -8.10 7.83 -2.68
N LYS A 50 -7.50 6.68 -2.33
CA LYS A 50 -6.96 6.44 -1.00
C LYS A 50 -5.70 7.30 -0.78
N PRO A 51 -5.49 7.82 0.44
CA PRO A 51 -4.28 8.56 0.75
C PRO A 51 -3.05 7.64 0.65
N TRP A 52 -1.89 8.20 0.31
CA TRP A 52 -0.66 7.47 0.01
C TRP A 52 -0.33 6.29 0.95
N HIS A 53 -0.40 6.51 2.26
CA HIS A 53 -0.11 5.49 3.28
C HIS A 53 -1.12 4.31 3.32
N ARG A 54 -2.28 4.45 2.68
CA ARG A 54 -3.33 3.43 2.54
C ARG A 54 -3.40 2.81 1.13
N LEU A 55 -2.58 3.26 0.19
CA LEU A 55 -2.50 2.63 -1.12
C LEU A 55 -1.85 1.25 -1.00
N GLU A 56 -2.31 0.29 -1.80
CA GLU A 56 -1.66 -1.01 -1.92
C GLU A 56 -0.25 -0.86 -2.53
N ARG A 57 0.66 -1.78 -2.19
CA ARG A 57 2.06 -1.73 -2.67
C ARG A 57 2.13 -1.64 -4.20
N GLY A 58 1.31 -2.41 -4.91
CA GLY A 58 1.27 -2.39 -6.38
C GLY A 58 0.88 -1.02 -6.95
N LEU A 59 -0.13 -0.37 -6.35
CA LEU A 59 -0.59 0.96 -6.75
C LEU A 59 0.50 2.02 -6.50
N ARG A 60 1.21 1.93 -5.36
CA ARG A 60 2.34 2.84 -5.07
C ARG A 60 3.43 2.71 -6.11
N ILE A 61 3.79 1.48 -6.51
CA ILE A 61 4.81 1.24 -7.54
C ILE A 61 4.38 1.82 -8.89
N ASN A 62 3.12 1.66 -9.26
CA ASN A 62 2.59 2.26 -10.49
C ASN A 62 2.73 3.80 -10.47
N ARG A 63 2.39 4.44 -9.34
CA ARG A 63 2.53 5.90 -9.19
C ARG A 63 3.99 6.36 -9.13
N LEU A 64 4.90 5.58 -8.54
CA LEU A 64 6.34 5.87 -8.61
C LEU A 64 6.87 5.81 -10.04
N ARG A 65 6.37 4.88 -10.86
CA ARG A 65 6.75 4.79 -12.28
C ARG A 65 6.29 6.03 -13.05
N GLN A 66 5.05 6.47 -12.85
CA GLN A 66 4.54 7.71 -13.44
C GLN A 66 5.37 8.92 -13.00
N PHE A 67 5.72 9.01 -11.71
CA PHE A 67 6.57 10.08 -11.20
C PHE A 67 7.96 10.11 -11.88
N CYS A 68 8.59 8.96 -12.10
CA CYS A 68 9.86 8.88 -12.81
C CYS A 68 9.73 9.34 -14.27
N GLN A 69 8.62 9.00 -14.94
CA GLN A 69 8.34 9.45 -16.31
C GLN A 69 8.13 10.97 -16.38
N ASP A 70 7.30 11.52 -15.48
CA ASP A 70 7.08 12.96 -15.39
C ASP A 70 8.40 13.71 -15.11
N MET A 71 9.28 13.14 -14.27
CA MET A 71 10.61 13.70 -14.00
C MET A 71 11.55 13.62 -15.20
N MET A 72 11.48 12.52 -15.97
CA MET A 72 12.22 12.35 -17.21
C MET A 72 11.83 13.41 -18.24
N GLU A 73 10.54 13.66 -18.42
CA GLU A 73 10.03 14.68 -19.36
C GLU A 73 10.40 16.10 -18.90
N LYS A 74 10.18 16.41 -17.61
CA LYS A 74 10.43 17.74 -17.06
C LYS A 74 11.90 18.13 -17.03
N ARG A 75 12.81 17.16 -16.88
CA ARG A 75 14.26 17.41 -16.71
C ARG A 75 15.12 16.81 -17.81
N GLN A 76 14.51 16.20 -18.83
CA GLN A 76 15.18 15.55 -19.95
C GLN A 76 16.27 14.56 -19.49
N LEU A 77 15.95 13.78 -18.46
CA LEU A 77 16.86 12.76 -17.92
C LEU A 77 17.06 11.65 -18.95
N LYS A 78 18.25 11.03 -18.93
CA LYS A 78 18.49 9.84 -19.74
C LYS A 78 17.70 8.66 -19.19
N GLN A 79 17.33 7.73 -20.06
CA GLN A 79 16.56 6.55 -19.64
C GLN A 79 17.27 5.73 -18.55
N ALA A 80 18.61 5.62 -18.64
CA ALA A 80 19.42 4.96 -17.60
C ALA A 80 19.31 5.65 -16.23
N GLU A 81 19.19 6.98 -16.18
CA GLU A 81 19.04 7.75 -14.95
C GLU A 81 17.63 7.61 -14.37
N THR A 82 16.62 7.57 -15.24
CA THR A 82 15.22 7.29 -14.87
C THR A 82 15.07 5.90 -14.26
N ASP A 83 15.74 4.89 -14.82
CA ASP A 83 15.75 3.53 -14.31
C ASP A 83 16.49 3.44 -12.96
N ALA A 84 17.62 4.16 -12.82
CA ALA A 84 18.34 4.25 -11.55
C ALA A 84 17.50 4.94 -10.45
N LEU A 85 16.79 6.01 -10.79
CA LEU A 85 15.85 6.69 -9.90
C LEU A 85 14.72 5.75 -9.48
N PHE A 86 14.10 5.03 -10.43
CA PHE A 86 13.04 4.08 -10.14
C PHE A 86 13.53 2.96 -9.20
N ALA A 87 14.71 2.40 -9.47
CA ALA A 87 15.33 1.38 -8.61
C ALA A 87 15.62 1.91 -7.19
N LEU A 88 16.06 3.16 -7.06
CA LEU A 88 16.26 3.82 -5.77
C LEU A 88 14.94 3.97 -5.01
N LEU A 89 13.88 4.44 -5.67
CA LEU A 89 12.57 4.61 -5.08
C LEU A 89 11.94 3.27 -4.66
N MET A 90 12.14 2.21 -5.44
CA MET A 90 11.74 0.85 -5.05
C MET A 90 12.45 0.40 -3.77
N LYS A 91 13.78 0.55 -3.70
CA LYS A 91 14.55 0.21 -2.48
C LYS A 91 14.08 1.03 -1.28
N ALA A 92 13.76 2.31 -1.45
CA ALA A 92 13.27 3.17 -0.39
C ALA A 92 11.84 2.81 0.08
N LEU A 93 11.00 2.32 -0.84
CA LEU A 93 9.68 1.78 -0.51
C LEU A 93 9.81 0.50 0.31
N ASP A 94 10.71 -0.42 -0.08
CA ASP A 94 10.95 -1.67 0.65
C ASP A 94 11.55 -1.41 2.05
N LYS A 95 12.40 -0.39 2.19
CA LYS A 95 12.91 0.10 3.49
C LYS A 95 11.89 0.88 4.32
N LYS A 96 10.63 1.01 3.85
CA LYS A 96 9.54 1.76 4.50
C LYS A 96 9.80 3.27 4.68
N ILE A 97 10.81 3.84 4.02
CA ILE A 97 11.15 5.27 4.09
C ILE A 97 10.02 6.11 3.47
N LEU A 98 9.48 5.63 2.36
CA LEU A 98 8.40 6.28 1.62
C LEU A 98 7.00 5.95 2.18
N ASN A 99 6.86 5.31 3.34
CA ASN A 99 5.53 4.93 3.85
C ASN A 99 4.77 6.10 4.51
N SER A 100 5.50 7.13 4.98
CA SER A 100 4.87 8.26 5.67
C SER A 100 4.21 9.25 4.71
N LYS A 101 3.03 9.73 5.10
CA LYS A 101 2.33 10.86 4.44
C LYS A 101 3.15 12.14 4.42
N THR A 102 4.12 12.27 5.32
CA THR A 102 4.98 13.46 5.39
C THR A 102 6.09 13.43 4.35
N THR A 103 6.51 12.24 3.92
CA THR A 103 7.65 12.03 3.01
C THR A 103 7.22 12.14 1.55
N VAL A 104 6.02 11.65 1.21
CA VAL A 104 5.50 11.68 -0.16
C VAL A 104 4.29 12.60 -0.20
N LEU A 105 4.38 13.69 -0.97
CA LEU A 105 3.26 14.58 -1.23
C LEU A 105 2.46 13.98 -2.39
N TYR A 106 1.32 13.40 -2.04
CA TYR A 106 0.41 12.74 -2.96
C TYR A 106 -0.87 13.53 -3.04
N ASP A 107 -1.26 13.88 -4.27
CA ASP A 107 -2.52 14.52 -4.54
C ASP A 107 -3.56 13.43 -4.85
N THR A 108 -4.59 13.34 -4.00
CA THR A 108 -5.70 12.40 -4.16
C THR A 108 -6.68 12.80 -5.26
N GLU A 109 -6.70 14.07 -5.66
CA GLU A 109 -7.59 14.56 -6.72
C GLU A 109 -6.99 14.28 -8.09
N THR A 110 -5.70 14.60 -8.30
CA THR A 110 -5.01 14.32 -9.56
C THR A 110 -4.42 12.90 -9.61
N GLU A 111 -4.52 12.14 -8.52
CA GLU A 111 -3.97 10.80 -8.32
C GLU A 111 -2.45 10.69 -8.58
N LYS A 112 -1.71 11.79 -8.44
CA LYS A 112 -0.29 11.90 -8.80
C LYS A 112 0.59 12.24 -7.60
N ILE A 113 1.84 11.80 -7.67
CA ILE A 113 2.87 12.22 -6.73
C ILE A 113 3.38 13.57 -7.21
N THR A 114 3.23 14.61 -6.40
CA THR A 114 3.72 15.95 -6.74
C THR A 114 5.19 16.09 -6.36
N GLU A 115 5.59 15.59 -5.18
CA GLU A 115 6.95 15.70 -4.67
C GLU A 115 7.30 14.58 -3.68
N ILE A 116 8.56 14.13 -3.72
CA ILE A 116 9.13 13.23 -2.73
C ILE A 116 10.13 14.02 -1.89
N LYS A 117 9.79 14.26 -0.62
CA LYS A 117 10.67 14.97 0.31
C LYS A 117 11.91 14.13 0.61
N ASN A 118 13.03 14.83 0.76
CA ASN A 118 14.37 14.25 0.99
C ASN A 118 14.97 13.51 -0.21
N LEU A 119 14.39 13.65 -1.40
CA LEU A 119 15.06 13.26 -2.65
C LEU A 119 16.08 14.36 -3.01
N VAL A 120 17.36 14.02 -2.93
CA VAL A 120 18.46 14.90 -3.32
C VAL A 120 19.02 14.42 -4.66
N MET A 121 19.22 15.38 -5.56
CA MET A 121 19.83 15.16 -6.86
C MET A 121 21.24 15.76 -6.84
N HIS A 122 22.24 14.95 -7.16
CA HIS A 122 23.61 15.38 -7.36
C HIS A 122 23.94 15.24 -8.85
N GLN A 123 24.40 16.33 -9.45
CA GLN A 123 24.90 16.30 -10.83
C GLN A 123 26.43 16.32 -10.79
N ASN A 124 27.06 15.32 -11.38
CA ASN A 124 28.51 15.31 -11.55
C ASN A 124 28.91 16.22 -12.72
N ALA A 125 30.17 16.66 -12.72
CA ALA A 125 30.74 17.50 -13.79
C ALA A 125 30.67 16.85 -15.19
N GLU A 126 30.54 15.52 -15.25
CA GLU A 126 30.34 14.74 -16.48
C GLU A 126 28.89 14.71 -16.98
N GLY A 127 27.96 15.40 -16.30
CA GLY A 127 26.55 15.47 -16.64
C GLY A 127 25.72 14.25 -16.21
N ASN A 128 26.30 13.34 -15.41
CA ASN A 128 25.58 12.20 -14.84
C ASN A 128 24.84 12.61 -13.57
N VAL A 129 23.57 12.21 -13.47
CA VAL A 129 22.70 12.52 -12.34
C VAL A 129 22.61 11.36 -11.35
N LEU A 130 23.07 11.58 -10.13
CA LEU A 130 22.94 10.65 -9.01
C LEU A 130 21.81 11.08 -8.08
N PHE A 131 20.95 10.13 -7.72
CA PHE A 131 19.85 10.34 -6.79
C PHE A 131 20.18 9.73 -5.43
N GLN A 132 19.91 10.47 -4.36
CA GLN A 132 20.07 9.99 -2.98
C GLN A 132 18.85 10.38 -2.15
N LEU A 133 18.38 9.46 -1.31
CA LEU A 133 17.38 9.77 -0.28
C LEU A 133 18.06 10.01 1.06
N VAL A 134 17.86 11.19 1.62
CA VAL A 134 18.41 11.55 2.95
C VAL A 134 17.45 11.07 4.03
N GLU A 135 17.89 10.10 4.83
CA GLU A 135 17.15 9.61 5.98
C GLU A 135 17.31 10.59 7.15
N LYS A 136 16.26 11.36 7.48
CA LYS A 136 16.20 12.05 8.77
C LYS A 136 15.91 11.01 9.84
N ARG A 137 16.92 10.64 10.64
CA ARG A 137 16.68 9.85 11.86
C ARG A 137 15.76 10.66 12.78
N ASN A 138 14.63 10.08 13.15
CA ASN A 138 13.75 10.70 14.14
C ASN A 138 14.55 10.88 15.43
N ALA A 139 14.65 12.12 15.91
CA ALA A 139 15.27 12.41 17.19
C ALA A 139 14.53 11.64 18.28
N VAL A 140 15.27 10.92 19.13
CA VAL A 140 14.73 10.22 20.30
C VAL A 140 14.10 11.27 21.21
N THR A 141 12.77 11.37 21.20
CA THR A 141 12.05 12.26 22.11
C THR A 141 12.03 11.62 23.49
N PHE A 142 12.92 12.07 24.37
CA PHE A 142 12.81 11.75 25.79
C PHE A 142 11.50 12.35 26.31
N ARG A 143 10.57 11.50 26.77
CA ARG A 143 9.43 11.97 27.55
C ARG A 143 9.95 12.59 28.84
N LYS A 144 9.92 13.92 28.94
CA LYS A 144 10.18 14.63 30.18
C LYS A 144 9.08 14.24 31.17
N LYS A 145 9.41 13.41 32.17
CA LYS A 145 8.52 13.13 33.30
C LYS A 145 8.22 14.47 33.95
N ALA A 146 6.96 14.90 33.92
CA ALA A 146 6.51 16.10 34.62
C ALA A 146 6.83 15.91 36.11
N GLY A 147 7.78 16.70 36.61
CA GLY A 147 8.15 16.73 38.02
C GLY A 147 6.95 17.17 38.84
N ALA A 148 6.75 16.49 39.96
CA ALA A 148 5.71 16.73 40.94
C ALA A 148 5.64 18.22 41.33
N ALA A 149 4.42 18.74 41.39
CA ALA A 149 4.12 20.05 41.95
C ALA A 149 4.69 20.13 43.37
N ALA A 150 5.60 21.08 43.60
CA ALA A 150 6.04 21.46 44.93
C ALA A 150 4.88 22.18 45.66
N PRO A 151 4.69 21.94 46.97
CA PRO A 151 3.69 22.65 47.75
C PRO A 151 4.12 24.10 47.92
N VAL A 152 3.22 25.03 47.63
CA VAL A 152 3.42 26.46 47.90
C VAL A 152 3.26 26.66 49.41
N GLU A 153 4.35 27.03 50.08
CA GLU A 153 4.36 27.50 51.46
C GLU A 153 3.58 28.82 51.53
N ALA A 154 2.55 28.84 52.39
CA ALA A 154 1.79 30.04 52.70
C ALA A 154 2.53 30.83 53.78
N GLU A 155 3.23 31.89 53.38
CA GLU A 155 3.74 32.89 54.31
C GLU A 155 2.56 33.72 54.86
N ALA A 156 2.54 33.81 56.19
CA ALA A 156 1.63 34.62 56.97
C ALA A 156 1.98 36.10 56.82
N GLU A 157 1.01 36.93 56.43
CA GLU A 157 1.10 38.38 56.59
C GLU A 157 0.10 38.82 57.66
N GLN A 158 0.67 39.24 58.79
CA GLN A 158 -0.01 39.91 59.89
C GLN A 158 -0.45 41.31 59.45
N GLN A 159 -1.74 41.59 59.50
CA GLN A 159 -2.26 42.96 59.63
C GLN A 159 -3.50 42.97 60.53
N ALA A 160 -3.31 43.40 61.78
CA ALA A 160 -4.16 44.30 62.57
C ALA A 160 -3.79 44.20 64.06
#